data_AF-A0A3N0ZCM5-F1
#
_entry.id   AF-A0A3N0ZCM5-F1
#
_cell.length_a   1.000
_cell.length_b   1.000
_cell.length_c   1.000
_cell.angle_alpha   90.00
_cell.angle_beta   90.00
_cell.angle_gamma   90.00
#
_symmetry.space_group_name_H-M   'P 1'
#
loop_
_entity.id
_entity.type
_entity.pdbx_description
1 polymer ?
#
loop_
_entity_poly.entity_id
_entity_poly.type
_entity_poly.pdbx_seq_one_letter_code
_entity_poly.pdbx_strand_id
1 'polypeptide(L)'
;MYLKSYFVCKNLIFVAKMNNFNPEEITKFLEINPEVSENSLTWKLYDSETKNFLFLSVYSNLKFKGSENNLVSVQTNFGYFELHNFNLLFFLEPNEIVFVHHDSEKINCMIVGKNCTCSLYSNIDRNLVRSNIAELEPAFLLSALQLALLEDILP
;
A
#
# COMPACT_ATOMS: atom_id res chain seq x y z
N MET A 1 30.42 -23.31 -3.01
CA MET A 1 30.94 -22.20 -2.19
C MET A 1 30.59 -20.89 -2.88
N TYR A 2 29.40 -20.36 -2.59
CA TYR A 2 29.08 -18.93 -2.49
C TYR A 2 27.80 -18.86 -1.66
N LEU A 3 27.98 -18.51 -0.39
CA LEU A 3 26.91 -18.13 0.52
C LEU A 3 26.24 -16.87 -0.04
N LYS A 4 24.93 -16.92 -0.34
CA LYS A 4 24.09 -15.72 -0.36
C LYS A 4 23.25 -15.74 0.92
N SER A 5 23.85 -15.28 2.00
CA SER A 5 23.17 -14.81 3.19
C SER A 5 22.93 -13.33 3.03
N TYR A 6 21.70 -12.91 2.74
CA TYR A 6 21.23 -11.54 2.97
C TYR A 6 19.77 -11.58 3.44
N PHE A 7 19.54 -10.91 4.57
CA PHE A 7 18.31 -10.65 5.32
C PHE A 7 17.00 -10.82 4.54
N VAL A 8 16.39 -12.01 4.62
CA VAL A 8 14.93 -12.13 4.46
C VAL A 8 14.33 -11.54 5.71
N CYS A 9 13.73 -10.36 5.60
CA CYS A 9 13.05 -9.70 6.71
C CYS A 9 11.96 -10.64 7.23
N LYS A 10 12.14 -11.18 8.44
CA LYS A 10 11.25 -12.15 9.11
C LYS A 10 9.82 -11.62 9.40
N ASN A 11 9.47 -10.44 8.89
CA ASN A 11 8.25 -9.71 9.23
C ASN A 11 7.23 -9.64 8.09
N LEU A 12 7.49 -10.28 6.94
CA LEU A 12 6.51 -10.33 5.86
C LEU A 12 5.45 -11.40 6.20
N ILE A 13 4.34 -10.99 6.81
CA ILE A 13 3.24 -11.88 7.14
C ILE A 13 2.03 -11.39 6.37
N PHE A 14 1.71 -12.11 5.28
CA PHE A 14 0.51 -12.01 4.45
C PHE A 14 0.55 -11.03 3.25
N VAL A 15 0.60 -11.63 2.06
CA VAL A 15 0.38 -10.97 0.77
C VAL A 15 -0.99 -11.42 0.25
N ALA A 16 -1.92 -10.47 0.10
CA ALA A 16 -3.22 -10.71 -0.51
C ALA A 16 -3.20 -10.24 -1.96
N LYS A 17 -3.43 -11.17 -2.91
CA LYS A 17 -3.74 -10.79 -4.30
C LYS A 17 -5.20 -10.33 -4.36
N MET A 18 -5.50 -9.27 -5.11
CA MET A 18 -6.83 -8.65 -5.15
C MET A 18 -7.99 -9.63 -5.42
N ASN A 19 -7.77 -10.65 -6.25
CA ASN A 19 -8.81 -11.66 -6.54
C ASN A 19 -9.29 -12.44 -5.29
N ASN A 20 -8.58 -12.34 -4.17
CA ASN A 20 -8.90 -12.93 -2.87
C ASN A 20 -8.85 -11.88 -1.73
N PHE A 21 -9.06 -10.59 -2.01
CA PHE A 21 -9.07 -9.55 -0.97
C PHE A 21 -10.24 -9.78 0.00
N ASN A 22 -9.93 -10.07 1.27
CA ASN A 22 -10.91 -10.08 2.36
C ASN A 22 -10.75 -8.79 3.19
N PRO A 23 -11.73 -7.87 3.17
CA PRO A 23 -11.69 -6.66 3.98
C PRO A 23 -11.58 -6.90 5.49
N GLU A 24 -11.97 -8.08 5.98
CA GLU A 24 -11.82 -8.44 7.39
C GLU A 24 -10.36 -8.43 7.85
N GLU A 25 -9.40 -8.66 6.95
CA GLU A 25 -7.96 -8.59 7.29
C GLU A 25 -7.55 -7.15 7.63
N ILE A 26 -8.10 -6.14 6.95
CA ILE A 26 -7.86 -4.73 7.30
C ILE A 26 -8.46 -4.42 8.66
N THR A 27 -9.69 -4.87 8.92
CA THR A 27 -10.35 -4.71 10.22
C THR A 27 -9.55 -5.35 11.35
N LYS A 28 -9.04 -6.56 11.13
CA LYS A 28 -8.20 -7.28 12.10
C LYS A 28 -6.87 -6.58 12.33
N PHE A 29 -6.23 -6.09 11.26
CA PHE A 29 -4.97 -5.38 11.35
C PHE A 29 -5.12 -4.04 12.08
N LEU A 30 -6.14 -3.25 11.74
CA LEU A 30 -6.40 -1.93 12.31
C LEU A 30 -7.09 -1.97 13.67
N GLU A 31 -7.69 -3.10 14.05
CA GLU A 31 -8.52 -3.26 15.25
C GLU A 31 -9.69 -2.25 15.31
N ILE A 32 -10.18 -1.83 14.14
CA ILE A 32 -11.24 -0.84 13.96
C ILE A 32 -12.30 -1.42 13.03
N ASN A 33 -13.56 -1.33 13.42
CA ASN A 33 -14.67 -1.71 12.55
C ASN A 33 -14.90 -0.63 11.48
N PRO A 34 -15.07 -1.01 10.20
CA PRO A 34 -15.36 -0.06 9.16
C PRO A 34 -16.82 0.41 9.21
N GLU A 35 -17.05 1.63 8.74
CA GLU A 35 -18.37 2.05 8.28
C GLU A 35 -18.64 1.44 6.91
N VAL A 36 -19.77 0.73 6.81
CA VAL A 36 -20.19 0.04 5.58
C VAL A 36 -21.09 0.95 4.77
N SER A 37 -20.78 1.09 3.48
CA SER A 37 -21.62 1.74 2.47
C SER A 37 -21.82 0.78 1.29
N GLU A 38 -22.70 1.14 0.35
CA GLU A 38 -23.10 0.26 -0.77
C GLU A 38 -21.92 -0.37 -1.52
N ASN A 39 -20.87 0.40 -1.79
CA ASN A 39 -19.69 -0.05 -2.56
C ASN A 39 -18.36 0.21 -1.84
N SER A 40 -18.38 0.49 -0.55
CA SER A 40 -17.15 0.85 0.18
C SER A 40 -17.17 0.51 1.65
N LEU A 41 -15.97 0.27 2.18
CA LEU A 41 -15.69 0.12 3.60
C LEU A 41 -14.75 1.23 4.03
N THR A 42 -15.11 1.96 5.09
CA THR A 42 -14.32 3.11 5.57
C THR A 42 -13.87 2.91 7.00
N TRP A 43 -12.56 2.85 7.22
CA TRP A 43 -11.94 2.84 8.55
C TRP A 43 -11.57 4.26 8.97
N LYS A 44 -11.96 4.64 10.17
CA LYS A 44 -11.67 5.96 10.75
C LYS A 44 -10.62 5.83 11.84
N LEU A 45 -9.41 6.30 11.56
CA LEU A 45 -8.31 6.31 12.50
C LEU A 45 -8.15 7.70 13.10
N TYR A 46 -7.78 7.73 14.37
CA TYR A 46 -7.46 8.97 15.08
C TYR A 46 -6.28 8.72 16.02
N ASP A 47 -5.24 9.53 15.87
CA ASP A 47 -4.10 9.54 16.76
C ASP A 47 -4.30 10.59 17.85
N SER A 48 -4.48 10.13 19.08
CA SER A 48 -4.73 11.00 20.23
C SER A 48 -3.54 11.86 20.65
N GLU A 49 -2.30 11.45 20.32
CA GLU A 49 -1.07 12.16 20.66
C GLU A 49 -0.83 13.31 19.70
N THR A 50 -0.85 13.01 18.40
CA THR A 50 -0.59 14.01 17.35
C THR A 50 -1.83 14.80 16.93
N LYS A 51 -3.03 14.37 17.35
CA LYS A 51 -4.34 14.88 16.91
C LYS A 51 -4.59 14.70 15.41
N ASN A 52 -3.84 13.81 14.77
CA ASN A 52 -4.05 13.45 13.38
C ASN A 52 -5.25 12.52 13.21
N PHE A 53 -5.92 12.64 12.08
CA PHE A 53 -6.93 11.67 11.66
C PHE A 53 -6.60 11.13 10.27
N LEU A 54 -7.11 9.93 10.00
CA LEU A 54 -7.04 9.29 8.70
C LEU A 54 -8.35 8.54 8.43
N PHE A 55 -8.99 8.83 7.29
CA PHE A 55 -10.10 8.03 6.77
C PHE A 55 -9.59 7.19 5.62
N LEU A 56 -9.55 5.87 5.82
CA LEU A 56 -9.18 4.90 4.80
C LEU A 56 -10.46 4.32 4.22
N SER A 57 -10.72 4.58 2.94
CA SER A 57 -11.88 4.02 2.23
C SER A 57 -11.41 3.06 1.15
N VAL A 58 -11.91 1.82 1.19
CA VAL A 58 -11.66 0.83 0.15
C VAL A 58 -12.94 0.58 -0.61
N TYR A 59 -12.87 0.78 -1.93
CA TYR A 59 -13.92 0.53 -2.89
C TYR A 59 -13.53 -0.67 -3.76
N SER A 60 -14.41 -1.66 -3.82
CA SER A 60 -14.18 -2.87 -4.60
C SER A 60 -15.27 -3.04 -5.66
N ASN A 61 -14.91 -3.67 -6.78
CA ASN A 61 -15.84 -4.03 -7.85
C ASN A 61 -16.59 -2.83 -8.47
N LEU A 62 -15.93 -1.66 -8.52
CA LEU A 62 -16.50 -0.48 -9.17
C LEU A 62 -16.59 -0.70 -10.69
N LYS A 63 -17.79 -0.57 -11.26
CA LYS A 63 -18.00 -0.72 -12.70
C LYS A 63 -17.81 0.61 -13.41
N PHE A 64 -16.80 0.70 -14.28
CA PHE A 64 -16.58 1.86 -15.14
C PHE A 64 -16.30 1.41 -16.57
N LYS A 65 -17.11 1.88 -17.52
CA LYS A 65 -16.99 1.56 -18.96
C LYS A 65 -16.83 0.06 -19.29
N GLY A 66 -17.47 -0.81 -18.51
CA GLY A 66 -17.42 -2.27 -18.72
C GLY A 66 -16.23 -2.97 -18.06
N SER A 67 -15.38 -2.25 -17.33
CA SER A 67 -14.29 -2.82 -16.53
C SER A 67 -14.61 -2.74 -15.05
N GLU A 68 -14.19 -3.75 -14.30
CA GLU A 68 -14.17 -3.72 -12.83
C GLU A 68 -12.89 -3.03 -12.37
N ASN A 69 -13.04 -2.06 -11.48
CA ASN A 69 -11.98 -1.22 -10.97
C ASN A 69 -12.01 -1.27 -9.44
N ASN A 70 -10.84 -1.13 -8.83
CA ASN A 70 -10.71 -0.96 -7.39
C ASN A 70 -10.16 0.42 -7.11
N LEU A 71 -10.55 1.01 -5.98
CA LEU A 71 -10.06 2.30 -5.56
C LEU A 71 -9.80 2.24 -4.07
N VAL A 72 -8.64 2.71 -3.65
CA VAL A 72 -8.42 3.07 -2.26
C VAL A 72 -8.26 4.58 -2.19
N SER A 73 -8.95 5.19 -1.24
CA SER A 73 -8.77 6.59 -0.93
C SER A 73 -8.41 6.79 0.54
N VAL A 74 -7.60 7.81 0.77
CA VAL A 74 -7.12 8.18 2.09
C VAL A 74 -7.28 9.68 2.26
N GLN A 75 -8.09 10.07 3.24
CA GLN A 75 -8.22 11.45 3.66
C GLN A 75 -7.46 11.66 4.97
N THR A 76 -6.60 12.68 5.01
CA THR A 76 -5.84 13.08 6.20
C THR A 76 -6.04 14.57 6.47
N ASN A 77 -5.43 15.07 7.54
CA ASN A 77 -5.27 16.51 7.78
C ASN A 77 -4.59 17.26 6.62
N PHE A 78 -3.76 16.58 5.83
CA PHE A 78 -2.89 17.19 4.84
C PHE A 78 -3.41 17.08 3.41
N GLY A 79 -4.50 16.34 3.19
CA GLY A 79 -5.07 16.18 1.86
C GLY A 79 -5.85 14.89 1.67
N TYR A 80 -6.29 14.71 0.43
CA TYR A 80 -7.04 13.56 -0.04
C TYR A 80 -6.26 12.88 -1.16
N PHE A 81 -6.02 11.58 -1.01
CA PHE A 81 -5.19 10.78 -1.91
C PHE A 81 -6.00 9.61 -2.45
N GLU A 82 -5.76 9.25 -3.70
CA GLU A 82 -6.39 8.10 -4.34
C GLU A 82 -5.35 7.24 -5.06
N LEU A 83 -5.49 5.94 -4.92
CA LEU A 83 -4.79 4.96 -5.75
C LEU A 83 -5.84 4.14 -6.50
N HIS A 84 -5.84 4.34 -7.82
CA HIS A 84 -6.75 3.69 -8.74
C HIS A 84 -6.20 2.33 -9.17
N ASN A 85 -7.09 1.36 -9.32
CA ASN A 85 -6.83 0.03 -9.86
C ASN A 85 -5.75 -0.76 -9.13
N PHE A 86 -5.59 -0.55 -7.83
CA PHE A 86 -4.69 -1.39 -7.03
C PHE A 86 -5.04 -2.88 -7.23
N ASN A 87 -4.00 -3.69 -7.41
CA ASN A 87 -4.08 -5.11 -7.74
C ASN A 87 -3.37 -6.03 -6.72
N LEU A 88 -2.63 -5.43 -5.78
CA LEU A 88 -2.03 -6.11 -4.64
C LEU A 88 -2.26 -5.32 -3.35
N LEU A 89 -2.38 -6.07 -2.25
CA LEU A 89 -2.41 -5.54 -0.89
C LEU A 89 -1.57 -6.44 0.01
N PHE A 90 -0.81 -5.86 0.93
CA PHE A 90 -0.12 -6.62 1.97
C PHE A 90 0.08 -5.77 3.22
N PHE A 91 0.37 -6.46 4.31
CA PHE A 91 0.59 -5.85 5.61
C PHE A 91 2.09 -5.86 5.94
N LEU A 92 2.61 -4.70 6.32
CA LEU A 92 3.94 -4.53 6.87
C LEU A 92 3.81 -4.35 8.37
N GLU A 93 3.98 -5.46 9.09
CA GLU A 93 3.92 -5.48 10.54
C GLU A 93 5.07 -4.64 11.16
N PRO A 94 4.78 -3.81 12.17
CA PRO A 94 3.54 -3.80 12.96
C PRO A 94 2.43 -2.84 12.49
N ASN A 95 2.74 -1.92 11.56
CA ASN A 95 2.01 -0.64 11.52
C ASN A 95 1.53 -0.19 10.14
N GLU A 96 1.87 -0.84 9.04
CA GLU A 96 1.58 -0.33 7.70
C GLU A 96 0.73 -1.30 6.87
N ILE A 97 -0.25 -0.75 6.14
CA ILE A 97 -0.97 -1.41 5.06
C ILE A 97 -0.45 -0.82 3.76
N VAL A 98 -0.10 -1.67 2.81
CA VAL A 98 0.41 -1.24 1.51
C VAL A 98 -0.50 -1.71 0.41
N PHE A 99 -1.02 -0.74 -0.34
CA PHE A 99 -1.81 -0.95 -1.56
C PHE A 99 -0.92 -0.68 -2.77
N VAL A 100 -0.92 -1.57 -3.75
CA VAL A 100 -0.08 -1.44 -4.94
C VAL A 100 -0.91 -1.64 -6.20
N HIS A 101 -0.72 -0.74 -7.15
CA HIS A 101 -0.98 -1.00 -8.56
C HIS A 101 0.37 -1.16 -9.26
N HIS A 102 0.56 -2.29 -9.93
CA HIS A 102 1.74 -2.48 -10.77
C HIS A 102 1.37 -3.07 -12.13
N ASP A 103 2.15 -2.72 -13.13
CA ASP A 103 2.13 -3.34 -14.45
C ASP A 103 3.56 -3.74 -14.87
N SER A 104 3.79 -3.95 -16.17
CA SER A 104 5.12 -4.30 -16.70
C SER A 104 6.15 -3.17 -16.58
N GLU A 105 5.71 -1.91 -16.50
CA GLU A 105 6.55 -0.72 -16.62
C GLU A 105 6.55 0.13 -15.35
N LYS A 106 5.41 0.23 -14.66
CA LYS A 106 5.18 1.20 -13.58
C LYS A 106 4.67 0.54 -12.30
N ILE A 107 5.03 1.19 -11.21
CA ILE A 107 4.55 0.88 -9.86
C ILE A 107 3.94 2.15 -9.28
N ASN A 108 2.76 2.00 -8.69
CA ASN A 108 2.08 3.00 -7.88
C ASN A 108 1.73 2.34 -6.55
N CYS A 109 1.98 3.04 -5.45
CA CYS A 109 1.90 2.48 -4.12
C CYS A 109 1.35 3.50 -3.14
N MET A 110 0.37 3.09 -2.34
CA MET A 110 -0.15 3.86 -1.22
C MET A 110 0.12 3.10 0.07
N ILE A 111 0.75 3.79 1.03
CA ILE A 111 1.16 3.22 2.31
C ILE A 111 0.41 3.95 3.40
N VAL A 112 -0.33 3.20 4.21
CA VAL A 112 -1.19 3.70 5.27
C VAL A 112 -0.70 3.16 6.60
N GLY A 113 -0.25 4.05 7.48
CA GLY A 113 0.21 3.69 8.81
C GLY A 113 -0.89 3.83 9.87
N LYS A 114 -0.85 2.96 10.89
CA LYS A 114 -1.75 2.99 12.06
C LYS A 114 -1.74 4.35 12.79
N ASN A 115 -0.62 5.07 12.74
CA ASN A 115 -0.46 6.40 13.33
C ASN A 115 -0.99 7.54 12.43
N CYS A 116 -2.05 7.28 11.66
CA CYS A 116 -2.65 8.23 10.73
C CYS A 116 -1.68 8.80 9.67
N THR A 117 -0.69 8.01 9.24
CA THR A 117 0.25 8.41 8.19
C THR A 117 -0.21 7.89 6.83
N CYS A 118 0.05 8.66 5.78
CA CYS A 118 -0.21 8.27 4.40
C CYS A 118 0.94 8.73 3.52
N SER A 119 1.50 7.82 2.72
CA SER A 119 2.45 8.15 1.65
C SER A 119 1.94 7.58 0.32
N LEU A 120 2.00 8.38 -0.73
CA LEU A 120 1.64 7.98 -2.08
C LEU A 120 2.85 8.13 -3.00
N TYR A 121 3.28 7.04 -3.61
CA TYR A 121 4.28 7.00 -4.66
C TYR A 121 3.58 6.62 -5.97
N SER A 122 3.76 7.42 -7.01
CA SER A 122 3.04 7.25 -8.28
C SER A 122 3.99 7.38 -9.45
N ASN A 123 3.65 6.70 -10.55
CA ASN A 123 4.41 6.68 -11.80
C ASN A 123 5.89 6.30 -11.62
N ILE A 124 6.17 5.37 -10.68
CA ILE A 124 7.54 4.94 -10.42
C ILE A 124 7.95 3.94 -11.50
N ASP A 125 9.10 4.18 -12.12
CA ASP A 125 9.67 3.24 -13.08
C ASP A 125 10.04 1.94 -12.39
N ARG A 126 9.58 0.81 -12.92
CA ARG A 126 9.87 -0.50 -12.33
C ARG A 126 11.37 -0.81 -12.30
N ASN A 127 12.15 -0.24 -13.21
CA ASN A 127 13.60 -0.43 -13.21
C ASN A 127 14.30 0.31 -12.06
N LEU A 128 13.69 1.37 -11.52
CA LEU A 128 14.22 2.11 -10.37
C LEU A 128 14.28 1.21 -9.13
N VAL A 129 13.26 0.38 -8.92
CA VAL A 129 13.18 -0.55 -7.78
C VAL A 129 14.20 -1.69 -7.91
N ARG A 130 14.55 -2.10 -9.13
CA ARG A 130 15.52 -3.17 -9.43
C ARG A 130 16.98 -2.70 -9.48
N SER A 131 17.20 -1.39 -9.36
CA SER A 131 18.52 -0.79 -9.53
C SER A 131 19.37 -0.97 -8.28
N ASN A 132 20.69 -0.96 -8.44
CA ASN A 132 21.61 -0.90 -7.32
C ASN A 132 21.44 0.46 -6.61
N ILE A 133 20.99 0.45 -5.35
CA ILE A 133 20.73 1.66 -4.55
C ILE A 133 21.96 2.57 -4.48
N ALA A 134 23.17 2.01 -4.49
CA ALA A 134 24.42 2.76 -4.46
C ALA A 134 24.67 3.60 -5.74
N GLU A 135 23.96 3.31 -6.83
CA GLU A 135 24.08 3.99 -8.13
C GLU A 135 22.93 4.98 -8.37
N LEU A 136 21.95 5.05 -7.45
CA LEU A 136 20.81 5.93 -7.59
C LEU A 136 21.14 7.37 -7.18
N GLU A 137 20.63 8.33 -7.95
CA GLU A 137 20.63 9.73 -7.56
C GLU A 137 19.87 9.91 -6.23
N PRO A 138 20.34 10.78 -5.31
CA PRO A 138 19.73 10.96 -3.99
C PRO A 138 18.22 11.23 -4.01
N ALA A 139 17.75 11.93 -5.04
CA ALA A 139 16.33 12.24 -5.22
C ALA A 139 15.44 11.00 -5.45
N PHE A 140 15.98 9.89 -5.92
CA PHE A 140 15.27 8.63 -6.14
C PHE A 140 15.36 7.66 -4.96
N LEU A 141 16.23 7.92 -3.99
CA LEU A 141 16.51 6.97 -2.91
C LEU A 141 15.27 6.68 -2.07
N LEU A 142 14.45 7.68 -1.75
CA LEU A 142 13.30 7.47 -0.86
C LEU A 142 12.26 6.53 -1.49
N SER A 143 11.91 6.74 -2.77
CA SER A 143 10.98 5.86 -3.47
C SER A 143 11.58 4.48 -3.71
N ALA A 144 12.88 4.39 -4.03
CA ALA A 144 13.56 3.11 -4.19
C ALA A 144 13.55 2.30 -2.89
N LEU A 145 13.91 2.91 -1.76
CA LEU A 145 13.97 2.23 -0.46
C LEU A 145 12.59 1.78 0.00
N GLN A 146 11.57 2.64 -0.14
CA GLN A 146 10.22 2.29 0.27
C GLN A 146 9.66 1.12 -0.55
N LEU A 147 10.00 1.06 -1.84
CA LEU A 147 9.52 0.03 -2.76
C LEU A 147 10.44 -1.20 -2.84
N ALA A 148 11.64 -1.16 -2.25
CA ALA A 148 12.54 -2.32 -2.22
C ALA A 148 11.88 -3.54 -1.56
N LEU A 149 11.00 -3.30 -0.57
CA LEU A 149 10.20 -4.36 0.06
C LEU A 149 9.18 -5.01 -0.89
N LEU A 150 8.83 -4.33 -1.99
CA LEU A 150 7.93 -4.84 -3.01
C LEU A 150 8.63 -5.75 -4.01
N GLU A 151 9.95 -5.66 -4.17
CA GLU A 151 10.66 -6.36 -5.25
C GLU A 151 10.46 -7.87 -5.18
N ASP A 152 10.54 -8.44 -3.98
CA ASP A 152 10.35 -9.88 -3.73
C ASP A 152 8.88 -10.33 -3.85
N ILE A 153 7.93 -9.39 -3.80
CA ILE A 153 6.48 -9.64 -3.81
C ILE A 153 5.91 -9.48 -5.22
N LEU A 154 6.49 -8.58 -6.01
CA LEU A 154 6.04 -8.25 -7.35
C LEU A 154 6.53 -9.32 -8.35
N PRO A 155 5.63 -9.98 -9.11
CA PRO A 155 5.98 -11.03 -10.05
C PRO A 155 6.83 -10.57 -11.23
#